data_AF-A0A963A7A7-F1
#
_entry.id   AF-A0A963A7A7-F1
#
_cell.length_a   1.000
_cell.length_b   1.000
_cell.length_c   1.000
_cell.angle_alpha   90.00
_cell.angle_beta   90.00
_cell.angle_gamma   90.00
#
_symmetry.space_group_name_H-M   'P 1'
#
loop_
_entity.id
_entity.type
_entity.pdbx_description
1 polymer ?
#
loop_
_entity_poly.entity_id
_entity_poly.type
_entity_poly.pdbx_seq_one_letter_code
_entity_poly.pdbx_strand_id
1 'polypeptide(L)'
;MKKIIQTTIGIVLAGLILFAARIAYLNYMSEVVVEQMSHFSEDLLAKNKARQEAIAAQAEQQRLVKEQAAGEERRQQQIKQQRQAAFDSLYQAPEGCEVFQSDKHMAECVNHRMRAKREFEADYQWTAVESSADQQGVIRYSGAPATAQ
;
A
#
# COMPACT_ATOMS: atom_id res chain seq x y z
N MET A 1 53.21 -44.33 49.35
CA MET A 1 52.43 -44.23 48.09
C MET A 1 51.10 -45.00 48.12
N LYS A 2 51.03 -46.25 48.62
CA LYS A 2 49.80 -47.06 48.66
C LYS A 2 48.58 -46.41 49.36
N LYS A 3 48.81 -45.69 50.47
CA LYS A 3 47.75 -44.99 51.23
C LYS A 3 47.12 -43.80 50.48
N ILE A 4 47.93 -43.07 49.70
CA ILE A 4 47.48 -41.89 48.93
C ILE A 4 46.61 -42.33 47.75
N ILE A 5 47.02 -43.38 47.03
CA ILE A 5 46.24 -43.95 45.91
C ILE A 5 44.86 -44.40 46.38
N GLN A 6 44.77 -45.03 47.56
CA GLN A 6 43.51 -45.51 48.11
C GLN A 6 42.54 -44.37 48.47
N THR A 7 43.06 -43.24 49.01
CA THR A 7 42.24 -42.05 49.28
C THR A 7 41.78 -41.35 48.01
N THR A 8 42.64 -41.25 46.99
CA THR A 8 42.29 -40.61 45.72
C THR A 8 41.20 -41.39 44.97
N ILE A 9 41.26 -42.72 44.97
CA ILE A 9 40.23 -43.58 44.36
C ILE A 9 38.86 -43.35 45.01
N GLY A 10 38.81 -43.22 46.34
CA GLY A 10 37.56 -42.94 47.05
C GLY A 10 36.92 -41.60 46.66
N ILE A 11 37.74 -40.55 46.53
CA ILE A 11 37.27 -39.21 46.14
C ILE A 11 36.76 -39.22 44.68
N VAL A 12 37.48 -39.87 43.78
CA VAL A 12 37.09 -39.99 42.37
C VAL A 12 35.78 -40.80 42.23
N LEU A 13 35.63 -41.89 42.97
CA LEU A 13 34.38 -42.68 42.98
C LEU A 13 33.20 -41.87 43.50
N ALA A 14 33.36 -41.13 44.60
CA ALA A 14 32.31 -40.27 45.12
C ALA A 14 31.90 -39.18 44.11
N GLY A 15 32.89 -38.58 43.43
CA GLY A 15 32.65 -37.60 42.37
C GLY A 15 31.88 -38.19 41.19
N LEU A 16 32.23 -39.40 40.75
CA LEU A 16 31.53 -40.09 39.66
C LEU A 16 30.08 -40.44 40.03
N ILE A 17 29.83 -40.88 41.26
CA ILE A 17 28.47 -41.19 41.73
C ILE A 17 27.61 -39.93 41.75
N LEU A 18 28.13 -38.82 42.28
CA LEU A 18 27.42 -37.54 42.29
C LEU A 18 27.16 -37.01 40.88
N PHE A 19 28.11 -37.18 39.97
CA PHE A 19 27.96 -36.79 38.57
C PHE A 19 26.88 -37.62 37.85
N ALA A 20 26.91 -38.95 38.02
CA ALA A 20 25.89 -39.84 37.46
C ALA A 20 24.50 -39.54 38.01
N ALA A 21 24.38 -39.28 39.32
CA ALA A 21 23.11 -38.90 39.95
C ALA A 21 22.56 -37.58 39.37
N ARG A 22 23.45 -36.59 39.13
CA ARG A 22 23.05 -35.32 38.53
C ARG A 22 22.57 -35.47 37.08
N ILE A 23 23.23 -36.31 36.29
CA ILE A 23 22.79 -36.61 34.91
C ILE A 23 21.41 -37.29 34.93
N ALA A 24 21.22 -38.30 35.77
CA ALA A 24 19.95 -39.01 35.90
C ALA A 24 18.81 -38.05 36.29
N TYR A 25 19.07 -37.16 37.25
CA TYR A 25 18.10 -36.15 37.69
C TYR A 25 17.72 -35.17 36.56
N LEU A 26 18.71 -34.69 35.79
CA LEU A 26 18.46 -33.79 34.66
C LEU A 26 17.65 -34.46 33.54
N ASN A 27 17.94 -35.73 33.25
CA ASN A 27 17.20 -36.49 32.24
C ASN A 27 15.74 -36.69 32.66
N TYR A 28 15.48 -37.02 33.92
CA TYR A 28 14.11 -37.16 34.45
C TYR A 28 13.31 -35.85 34.36
N MET A 29 13.94 -34.72 34.69
CA MET A 29 13.31 -33.40 34.57
C MET A 29 13.05 -33.00 33.11
N SER A 30 13.85 -33.48 32.15
CA SER A 30 13.73 -33.10 30.75
C SER A 30 12.43 -33.58 30.11
N GLU A 31 11.96 -34.78 30.46
CA GLU A 31 10.72 -35.36 29.90
C GLU A 31 9.49 -34.54 30.29
N VAL A 32 9.45 -34.05 31.54
CA VAL A 32 8.33 -33.24 32.06
C VAL A 32 8.29 -31.84 31.44
N VAL A 33 9.44 -31.26 31.10
CA VAL A 33 9.53 -29.91 30.53
C VAL A 33 9.16 -29.89 29.05
N VAL A 34 9.49 -30.95 28.30
CA VAL A 34 9.24 -31.04 26.85
C VAL A 34 7.75 -30.97 26.51
N GLU A 35 6.88 -31.59 27.31
CA GLU A 35 5.43 -31.63 27.06
C GLU A 35 4.75 -30.26 27.24
N GLN A 36 5.18 -29.46 28.22
CA GLN A 36 4.66 -28.10 28.38
C GLN A 36 5.18 -27.16 27.29
N MET A 37 6.42 -27.37 26.87
CA MET A 37 7.08 -26.53 25.88
C MET A 37 6.54 -26.77 24.46
N SER A 38 6.10 -28.00 24.14
CA SER A 38 5.50 -28.32 22.84
C SER A 38 4.18 -27.58 22.63
N HIS A 39 3.26 -27.61 23.60
CA HIS A 39 1.98 -26.91 23.50
C HIS A 39 2.15 -25.39 23.40
N PHE A 40 3.09 -24.82 24.14
CA PHE A 40 3.40 -23.40 24.05
C PHE A 40 4.01 -23.04 22.69
N SER A 41 4.90 -23.88 22.17
CA SER A 41 5.49 -23.71 20.84
C SER A 41 4.44 -23.78 19.73
N GLU A 42 3.50 -24.71 19.82
CA GLU A 42 2.42 -24.85 18.84
C GLU A 42 1.46 -23.65 18.87
N ASP A 43 1.06 -23.19 20.05
CA ASP A 43 0.20 -22.01 20.19
C ASP A 43 0.88 -20.73 19.68
N LEU A 44 2.17 -20.55 19.97
CA LEU A 44 2.96 -19.46 19.40
C LEU A 44 3.06 -19.56 17.88
N LEU A 45 3.27 -20.75 17.33
CA LEU A 45 3.38 -20.94 15.89
C LEU A 45 2.04 -20.67 15.21
N ALA A 46 0.92 -21.13 15.79
CA ALA A 46 -0.42 -20.88 15.31
C ALA A 46 -0.77 -19.39 15.34
N LYS A 47 -0.48 -18.69 16.44
CA LYS A 47 -0.67 -17.23 16.54
C LYS A 47 0.19 -16.45 15.55
N ASN A 48 1.44 -16.85 15.36
CA ASN A 48 2.32 -16.20 14.38
C ASN A 48 1.81 -16.42 12.95
N LYS A 49 1.37 -17.63 12.60
CA LYS A 49 0.76 -17.90 11.29
C LYS A 49 -0.50 -17.07 11.07
N ALA A 50 -1.44 -17.07 12.03
CA ALA A 50 -2.66 -16.28 11.95
C ALA A 50 -2.37 -14.78 11.81
N ARG A 51 -1.37 -14.26 12.55
CA ARG A 51 -0.94 -12.86 12.43
C ARG A 51 -0.32 -12.57 11.07
N GLN A 52 0.48 -13.49 10.54
CA GLN A 52 1.12 -13.34 9.23
C GLN A 52 0.09 -13.36 8.10
N GLU A 53 -0.90 -14.24 8.18
CA GLU A 53 -2.04 -14.29 7.26
C GLU A 53 -2.88 -13.01 7.33
N ALA A 54 -3.16 -12.50 8.54
CA ALA A 54 -3.87 -11.24 8.71
C ALA A 54 -3.10 -10.05 8.12
N ILE A 55 -1.78 -9.99 8.29
CA ILE A 55 -0.93 -8.96 7.68
C ILE A 55 -0.93 -9.09 6.15
N ALA A 56 -0.83 -10.30 5.62
CA ALA A 56 -0.85 -10.54 4.18
C ALA A 56 -2.20 -10.12 3.57
N ALA A 57 -3.32 -10.52 4.18
CA ALA A 57 -4.66 -10.13 3.75
C ALA A 57 -4.86 -8.60 3.83
N GLN A 58 -4.40 -7.96 4.90
CA GLN A 58 -4.47 -6.51 5.03
C GLN A 58 -3.60 -5.79 3.97
N ALA A 59 -2.41 -6.30 3.69
CA ALA A 59 -1.53 -5.75 2.68
C ALA A 59 -2.13 -5.88 1.26
N GLU A 60 -2.76 -7.02 0.97
CA GLU A 60 -3.48 -7.24 -0.29
C GLU A 60 -4.66 -6.28 -0.43
N GLN A 61 -5.50 -6.15 0.61
CA GLN A 61 -6.61 -5.21 0.60
C GLN A 61 -6.14 -3.76 0.41
N GLN A 62 -5.05 -3.36 1.08
CA GLN A 62 -4.45 -2.04 0.88
C GLN A 62 -3.92 -1.84 -0.54
N ARG A 63 -3.35 -2.88 -1.17
CA ARG A 63 -2.91 -2.79 -2.57
C ARG A 63 -4.10 -2.56 -3.51
N LEU A 64 -5.17 -3.33 -3.36
CA LEU A 64 -6.38 -3.19 -4.17
C LEU A 64 -6.99 -1.78 -4.05
N VAL A 65 -7.10 -1.25 -2.83
CA VAL A 65 -7.60 0.11 -2.61
C VAL A 65 -6.70 1.16 -3.25
N LYS A 66 -5.37 1.02 -3.14
CA LYS A 66 -4.42 1.94 -3.77
C LYS A 66 -4.47 1.87 -5.29
N GLU A 67 -4.61 0.68 -5.86
CA GLU A 67 -4.73 0.49 -7.31
C GLU A 67 -6.03 1.10 -7.85
N GLN A 68 -7.15 0.93 -7.13
CA GLN A 68 -8.42 1.56 -7.47
C GLN A 68 -8.32 3.08 -7.41
N ALA A 69 -7.76 3.63 -6.32
CA ALA A 69 -7.56 5.07 -6.17
C ALA A 69 -6.65 5.64 -7.28
N ALA A 70 -5.52 4.98 -7.56
CA ALA A 70 -4.62 5.39 -8.63
C ALA A 70 -5.28 5.30 -10.03
N GLY A 71 -6.11 4.29 -10.26
CA GLY A 71 -6.90 4.16 -11.48
C GLY A 71 -7.92 5.30 -11.64
N GLU A 72 -8.61 5.64 -10.56
CA GLU A 72 -9.57 6.75 -10.54
C GLU A 72 -8.87 8.10 -10.74
N GLU A 73 -7.75 8.34 -10.07
CA GLU A 73 -6.95 9.56 -10.26
C GLU A 73 -6.50 9.72 -11.72
N ARG A 74 -6.00 8.65 -12.34
CA ARG A 74 -5.62 8.65 -13.76
C ARG A 74 -6.81 8.97 -14.66
N ARG A 75 -7.98 8.38 -14.38
CA ARG A 75 -9.21 8.66 -15.13
C ARG A 75 -9.63 10.11 -14.99
N GLN A 76 -9.61 10.66 -13.77
CA GLN A 76 -9.93 12.06 -13.50
C GLN A 76 -8.94 13.02 -14.19
N GLN A 77 -7.66 12.68 -14.21
CA GLN A 77 -6.65 13.45 -14.94
C GLN A 77 -6.90 13.45 -16.45
N GLN A 78 -7.21 12.29 -17.04
CA GLN A 78 -7.52 12.19 -18.46
C GLN A 78 -8.77 13.00 -18.83
N ILE A 79 -9.83 12.95 -18.00
CA ILE A 79 -11.02 13.77 -18.19
C ILE A 79 -10.65 15.26 -18.16
N LYS A 80 -9.90 15.70 -17.15
CA LYS A 80 -9.47 17.10 -17.03
C LYS A 80 -8.67 17.55 -18.26
N GLN A 81 -7.77 16.71 -18.76
CA GLN A 81 -6.99 17.00 -19.97
C GLN A 81 -7.87 17.12 -21.21
N GLN A 82 -8.82 16.20 -21.42
CA GLN A 82 -9.75 16.26 -22.56
C GLN A 82 -10.64 17.51 -22.50
N ARG A 83 -11.17 17.84 -21.31
CA ARG A 83 -11.95 19.07 -21.11
C ARG A 83 -11.14 20.32 -21.38
N GLN A 84 -9.91 20.36 -20.89
CA GLN A 84 -9.01 21.48 -21.11
C GLN A 84 -8.68 21.65 -22.59
N ALA A 85 -8.37 20.56 -23.30
CA ALA A 85 -8.09 20.60 -24.73
C ALA A 85 -9.31 21.10 -25.55
N ALA A 86 -10.51 20.64 -25.20
CA ALA A 86 -11.73 21.10 -25.86
C ALA A 86 -11.98 22.61 -25.61
N PHE A 87 -11.79 23.07 -24.37
CA PHE A 87 -11.88 24.50 -24.05
C PHE A 87 -10.85 25.30 -24.84
N ASP A 88 -9.58 24.87 -24.86
CA ASP A 88 -8.51 25.58 -25.54
C ASP A 88 -8.70 25.63 -27.07
N SER A 89 -9.41 24.66 -27.67
CA SER A 89 -9.76 24.71 -29.10
C SER A 89 -10.87 25.71 -29.45
N LEU A 90 -11.72 26.06 -28.48
CA LEU A 90 -12.88 26.93 -28.68
C LEU A 90 -12.65 28.34 -28.15
N TYR A 91 -11.81 28.49 -27.13
CA TYR A 91 -11.52 29.76 -26.49
C TYR A 91 -10.71 30.67 -27.40
N GLN A 92 -11.23 31.88 -27.62
CA GLN A 92 -10.52 32.95 -28.29
C GLN A 92 -10.22 34.05 -27.26
N ALA A 93 -8.95 34.44 -27.17
CA ALA A 93 -8.52 35.52 -26.29
C ALA A 93 -9.01 36.87 -26.85
N PRO A 94 -9.43 37.81 -25.98
CA PRO A 94 -9.74 39.16 -26.42
C PRO A 94 -8.47 39.88 -26.88
N GLU A 95 -8.64 40.88 -27.75
CA GLU A 95 -7.52 41.65 -28.30
C GLU A 95 -6.63 42.24 -27.18
N GLY A 96 -5.31 42.16 -27.37
CA GLY A 96 -4.34 42.66 -26.40
C GLY A 96 -3.92 41.66 -25.31
N CYS A 97 -4.64 40.54 -25.12
CA CYS A 97 -4.25 39.53 -24.13
C CYS A 97 -3.11 38.58 -24.57
N GLU A 98 -2.57 38.76 -25.78
CA GLU A 98 -1.38 38.03 -26.25
C GLU A 98 -0.08 38.51 -25.57
N VAL A 99 -0.03 39.80 -25.18
CA VAL A 99 1.12 40.41 -24.51
C VAL A 99 0.62 41.22 -23.32
N PHE A 100 0.99 40.79 -22.11
CA PHE A 100 0.61 41.51 -20.90
C PHE A 100 1.30 42.88 -20.85
N GLN A 101 0.49 43.92 -20.75
CA GLN A 101 0.98 45.31 -20.70
C GLN A 101 1.25 45.78 -19.26
N SER A 102 0.64 45.13 -18.27
CA SER A 102 0.81 45.38 -16.84
C SER A 102 0.29 44.20 -16.04
N ASP A 103 0.64 44.12 -14.75
CA ASP A 103 0.10 43.11 -13.83
C ASP A 103 -1.43 43.17 -13.72
N LYS A 104 -1.99 44.39 -13.80
CA LYS A 104 -3.44 44.61 -13.83
C LYS A 104 -4.06 44.00 -15.09
N HIS A 105 -3.47 44.25 -16.25
CA HIS A 105 -3.93 43.69 -17.52
C HIS A 105 -3.80 42.16 -17.55
N MET A 106 -2.73 41.59 -16.97
CA MET A 106 -2.59 40.14 -16.79
C MET A 106 -3.75 39.56 -15.98
N ALA A 107 -4.09 40.18 -14.84
CA ALA A 107 -5.20 39.73 -14.01
C ALA A 107 -6.55 39.79 -14.75
N GLU A 108 -6.78 40.83 -15.56
CA GLU A 108 -7.97 40.97 -16.38
C GLU A 108 -8.08 39.85 -17.44
N CYS A 109 -6.99 39.57 -18.17
CA CYS A 109 -6.93 38.49 -19.15
C CYS A 109 -7.14 37.10 -18.53
N VAL A 110 -6.51 36.83 -17.38
CA VAL A 110 -6.68 35.57 -16.65
C VAL A 110 -8.11 35.43 -16.14
N ASN A 111 -8.69 36.49 -15.58
CA ASN A 111 -10.07 36.48 -15.11
C ASN A 111 -11.06 36.25 -16.26
N HIS A 112 -10.81 36.83 -17.44
CA HIS A 112 -11.60 36.60 -18.63
C HIS A 112 -11.58 35.11 -19.02
N ARG A 113 -10.39 34.51 -19.16
CA ARG A 113 -10.26 33.08 -19.47
C ARG A 113 -10.95 32.20 -18.44
N MET A 114 -10.82 32.53 -17.15
CA MET A 114 -11.46 31.80 -16.05
C MET A 114 -12.98 31.91 -16.06
N ARG A 115 -13.54 33.05 -16.50
CA ARG A 115 -14.98 33.23 -16.67
C ARG A 115 -15.50 32.42 -17.86
N ALA A 116 -14.85 32.58 -19.02
CA ALA A 116 -15.18 31.83 -20.24
C ALA A 116 -15.11 30.31 -20.00
N LYS A 117 -14.12 29.84 -19.23
CA LYS A 117 -14.01 28.42 -18.86
C LYS A 117 -15.17 27.95 -18.00
N ARG A 118 -15.63 28.75 -17.04
CA ARG A 118 -16.79 28.40 -16.19
C ARG A 118 -18.08 28.35 -17.00
N GLU A 119 -18.27 29.28 -17.92
CA GLU A 119 -19.41 29.29 -18.83
C GLU A 119 -19.38 28.06 -19.75
N PHE A 120 -18.21 27.76 -20.34
CA PHE A 120 -18.02 26.55 -21.12
C PHE A 120 -18.35 25.28 -20.32
N GLU A 121 -17.84 25.14 -19.10
CA GLU A 121 -18.12 23.97 -18.25
C GLU A 121 -19.58 23.87 -17.80
N ALA A 122 -20.29 25.00 -17.68
CA ALA A 122 -21.71 25.03 -17.36
C ALA A 122 -22.58 24.58 -18.55
N ASP A 123 -22.21 24.97 -19.77
CA ASP A 123 -22.99 24.72 -20.99
C ASP A 123 -22.62 23.39 -21.68
N TYR A 124 -21.43 22.83 -21.42
CA TYR A 124 -21.00 21.56 -22.00
C TYR A 124 -21.46 20.36 -21.18
N GLN A 125 -22.22 19.47 -21.82
CA GLN A 125 -22.54 18.18 -21.25
C GLN A 125 -21.40 17.19 -21.53
N TRP A 126 -20.79 16.68 -20.46
CA TRP A 126 -19.72 15.70 -20.54
C TRP A 126 -20.27 14.29 -20.39
N THR A 127 -20.41 13.58 -21.49
CA THR A 127 -20.84 12.18 -21.47
C THR A 127 -19.67 11.25 -21.71
N ALA A 128 -19.69 10.11 -21.02
CA ALA A 128 -18.79 9.01 -21.32
C ALA A 128 -19.29 8.36 -22.62
N VAL A 129 -18.46 8.41 -23.67
CA VAL A 129 -18.71 7.65 -24.89
C VAL A 129 -17.89 6.38 -24.79
N GLU A 130 -18.58 5.24 -24.79
CA GLU A 130 -17.95 3.95 -25.00
C GLU A 130 -17.39 3.91 -26.43
N SER A 131 -16.06 3.96 -26.54
CA SER A 131 -15.40 3.84 -27.83
C SER A 131 -15.47 2.38 -28.27
N SER A 132 -16.35 2.08 -29.22
CA SER A 132 -16.50 0.74 -29.82
C SER A 132 -15.31 0.29 -30.68
N ALA A 133 -14.24 1.10 -30.76
CA ALA A 133 -13.13 0.90 -31.70
C ALA A 133 -11.83 0.38 -31.06
N ASP A 134 -11.68 0.42 -29.73
CA ASP A 134 -10.48 -0.08 -29.06
C ASP A 134 -10.86 -1.19 -28.07
N GLN A 135 -10.37 -2.41 -28.32
CA GLN A 135 -10.46 -3.59 -27.41
C GLN A 135 -9.70 -3.40 -26.07
N GLN A 136 -9.37 -2.16 -25.71
CA GLN A 136 -8.81 -1.76 -24.44
C GLN A 136 -9.80 -0.75 -23.88
N GLY A 137 -10.52 -1.09 -22.79
CA GLY A 137 -11.65 -0.31 -22.25
C GLY A 137 -11.32 1.12 -21.80
N VAL A 138 -10.96 1.99 -22.75
CA VAL A 138 -10.66 3.40 -22.56
C VAL A 138 -11.95 4.17 -22.79
N ILE A 139 -12.56 4.62 -21.69
CA ILE A 139 -13.72 5.52 -21.75
C ILE A 139 -13.23 6.89 -22.23
N ARG A 140 -13.68 7.33 -23.40
CA ARG A 140 -13.43 8.67 -23.92
C ARG A 140 -14.59 9.57 -23.54
N TYR A 141 -14.31 10.81 -23.16
CA TYR A 141 -15.35 11.78 -22.86
C TYR A 141 -15.49 12.70 -24.07
N SER A 142 -16.68 12.69 -24.68
CA SER A 142 -17.03 13.69 -25.69
C SER A 142 -17.85 14.78 -25.03
N GLY A 143 -17.48 16.03 -25.29
CA GLY A 143 -18.31 17.17 -24.96
C GLY A 143 -19.09 17.63 -26.19
N ALA A 144 -20.37 17.94 -26.02
CA ALA A 144 -21.16 18.66 -27.01
C ALA A 144 -21.82 19.88 -26.34
N PRO A 145 -22.00 21.00 -27.06
CA PRO A 145 -22.74 22.13 -26.53
C PRO A 145 -24.20 21.71 -26.28
N ALA A 146 -24.76 22.07 -25.12
CA ALA A 146 -26.13 21.70 -24.73
C ALA A 146 -27.23 22.12 -25.74
N THR A 147 -26.91 23.03 -26.66
CA THR A 147 -27.84 23.56 -27.69
C THR A 147 -27.80 22.82 -29.02
N ALA A 148 -27.10 21.70 -29.15
CA ALA A 148 -26.97 20.93 -30.41
C ALA A 148 -27.98 19.77 -30.57
N GLN A 149 -29.20 19.90 -30.00
CA GLN A 149 -30.34 19.00 -30.25
C GLN A 149 -31.39 19.68 -31.12
#